data_AF-A0A9P7JHU6-F1
#
_entry.id   AF-A0A9P7JHU6-F1
#
_cell.length_a   1.000
_cell.length_b   1.000
_cell.length_c   1.000
_cell.angle_alpha   90.00
_cell.angle_beta   90.00
_cell.angle_gamma   90.00
#
_symmetry.space_group_name_H-M   'P 1'
#
loop_
_entity.id
_entity.type
_entity.pdbx_description
1 polymer ?
#
loop_
_entity_poly.entity_id
_entity_poly.type
_entity_poly.pdbx_seq_one_letter_code
_entity_poly.pdbx_strand_id
1 'polypeptide(L)' 'ICCTGSTNWDMQERFQHSADTISKIFLHLLDMVVSPCFYQHYVSIPPNDIVPPEIHSNPKLYPFFQHCWGAIDGT' A
#
# COMPACT_ATOMS: atom_id res chain seq x y z
N ILE A 1 -10.20 8.90 -5.53
CA ILE A 1 -10.46 8.60 -6.96
C ILE A 1 -10.68 7.11 -7.21
N CYS A 2 -10.20 6.21 -6.36
CA CYS A 2 -10.83 4.91 -6.12
C CYS A 2 -10.94 4.80 -4.60
N CYS A 3 -12.14 4.70 -4.03
CA CYS A 3 -12.29 4.57 -2.59
C CYS A 3 -12.18 3.08 -2.22
N THR A 4 -11.60 2.78 -1.05
CA THR A 4 -11.54 1.42 -0.53
C THR A 4 -12.98 0.88 -0.40
N GLY A 5 -13.28 -0.23 -1.07
CA GLY A 5 -14.62 -0.83 -1.11
C GLY A 5 -15.48 -0.49 -2.33
N SER A 6 -15.04 0.38 -3.24
CA SER A 6 -15.76 0.62 -4.51
C SER A 6 -15.57 -0.54 -5.49
N THR A 7 -16.65 -0.96 -6.12
CA THR A 7 -16.65 -2.01 -7.15
C THR A 7 -16.28 -1.43 -8.51
N ASN A 8 -15.98 -2.33 -9.47
CA ASN A 8 -15.75 -1.92 -10.85
C ASN A 8 -17.00 -1.27 -11.46
N TRP A 9 -18.21 -1.70 -11.07
CA TRP A 9 -19.47 -1.10 -11.50
C TRP A 9 -19.58 0.37 -11.10
N ASP A 10 -19.27 0.69 -9.84
CA ASP A 10 -19.30 2.07 -9.35
C ASP A 10 -18.37 2.98 -10.17
N MET A 11 -17.25 2.44 -10.64
CA MET A 11 -16.30 3.16 -11.49
C MET A 11 -16.82 3.32 -12.92
N GLN A 12 -17.45 2.30 -13.48
CA GLN A 12 -18.08 2.38 -14.79
C GLN A 12 -19.17 3.46 -14.82
N GLU A 13 -20.01 3.52 -13.79
CA GLU A 13 -21.03 4.57 -13.66
C GLU A 13 -20.40 5.96 -13.46
N ARG A 14 -19.35 6.08 -12.65
CA ARG A 14 -18.73 7.37 -12.39
C ARG A 14 -18.01 7.94 -13.62
N PHE A 15 -17.23 7.09 -14.29
CA PHE A 15 -16.38 7.50 -15.40
C PHE A 15 -17.06 7.34 -16.76
N GLN A 16 -18.24 6.72 -16.81
CA GLN A 16 -19.00 6.46 -18.04
C GLN A 16 -18.16 5.75 -19.10
N HIS A 17 -17.32 4.82 -18.65
CA HIS A 17 -16.42 4.03 -19.46
C HIS A 17 -16.58 2.55 -19.13
N SER A 18 -16.15 1.69 -20.05
CA SER A 18 -16.22 0.24 -19.84
C SER A 18 -15.27 -0.24 -18.75
N ALA A 19 -15.62 -1.35 -18.10
CA ALA A 19 -14.77 -2.04 -17.13
C ALA A 19 -13.34 -2.28 -17.64
N ASP A 20 -13.21 -2.65 -18.91
CA ASP A 20 -11.93 -2.90 -19.57
C ASP A 20 -11.06 -1.65 -19.62
N THR A 21 -11.64 -0.51 -20.04
CA THR A 21 -10.90 0.76 -20.13
C THR A 21 -10.44 1.21 -18.75
N ILE A 22 -11.32 1.10 -17.75
CA ILE A 22 -11.00 1.43 -16.36
C ILE A 22 -9.88 0.53 -15.82
N SER A 23 -9.96 -0.77 -16.08
CA SER A 23 -8.94 -1.73 -15.63
C SER A 23 -7.57 -1.45 -16.27
N LYS A 24 -7.54 -1.14 -17.58
CA LYS A 24 -6.30 -0.78 -18.29
C LYS A 24 -5.65 0.47 -17.73
N ILE A 25 -6.45 1.52 -17.48
CA ILE A 25 -5.93 2.75 -16.87
C ILE A 25 -5.39 2.47 -15.48
N PHE A 26 -6.12 1.70 -14.66
CA PHE A 26 -5.67 1.35 -13.32
C PHE A 26 -4.35 0.58 -13.33
N LEU A 27 -4.19 -0.40 -14.22
CA LEU A 27 -2.94 -1.13 -14.42
C LEU A 27 -1.80 -0.20 -14.84
N HIS A 28 -2.05 0.71 -15.78
CA HIS A 28 -1.05 1.67 -16.23
C HIS A 28 -0.58 2.61 -15.10
N LEU A 29 -1.51 3.04 -14.24
CA LEU A 29 -1.18 3.84 -13.05
C LEU A 29 -0.38 3.04 -12.02
N LEU A 30 -0.74 1.77 -11.81
CA LEU A 30 0.03 0.89 -10.93
C LEU A 30 1.47 0.72 -11.43
N ASP A 31 1.65 0.44 -12.72
CA ASP A 31 2.97 0.29 -13.33
C ASP A 31 3.81 1.58 -13.18
N MET A 32 3.18 2.75 -13.36
CA MET A 32 3.85 4.03 -13.14
C MET A 32 4.30 4.21 -11.69
N VAL A 33 3.44 3.88 -10.71
CA VAL A 33 3.73 4.06 -9.27
C VAL A 33 4.79 3.07 -8.78
N VAL A 34 4.77 1.84 -9.29
CA VAL A 34 5.77 0.81 -8.96
C VAL A 34 7.07 1.01 -9.73
N SER A 35 7.08 1.87 -10.76
CA SER A 35 8.30 2.17 -11.51
C SER A 35 9.43 2.63 -10.58
N PRO A 36 10.69 2.20 -10.82
CA PRO A 36 11.80 2.49 -9.92
C PRO A 36 11.98 3.98 -9.65
N CYS A 37 11.82 4.83 -10.67
CA CYS A 37 11.94 6.28 -10.55
C CYS A 37 10.92 6.89 -9.60
N PHE A 38 9.67 6.43 -9.64
CA PHE A 38 8.62 6.93 -8.75
C PHE A 38 8.78 6.32 -7.35
N TYR A 39 8.88 5.00 -7.28
CA TYR A 39 8.95 4.28 -6.01
C TYR A 39 10.13 4.73 -5.15
N GLN A 40 11.33 4.80 -5.70
CA GLN A 40 12.52 5.20 -4.94
C GLN A 40 12.52 6.66 -4.51
N HIS A 41 11.83 7.53 -5.25
CA HIS A 41 11.76 8.96 -4.91
C HIS A 41 10.75 9.23 -3.79
N TYR A 42 9.62 8.52 -3.78
CA TYR A 42 8.51 8.81 -2.88
C TYR A 42 8.34 7.80 -1.74
N VAL A 43 8.81 6.56 -1.91
CA VAL A 43 8.71 5.51 -0.89
C VAL A 43 10.04 5.37 -0.18
N SER A 44 10.11 5.89 1.05
CA SER A 44 11.24 5.71 1.95
C SER A 44 10.85 4.72 3.04
N ILE A 45 11.65 3.67 3.20
CA ILE A 45 11.53 2.77 4.34
C ILE A 45 12.15 3.49 5.55
N PRO A 46 11.44 3.59 6.69
CA PRO A 46 12.02 4.16 7.89
C PRO A 46 13.24 3.35 8.35
N PRO A 47 14.19 3.97 9.07
CA PRO A 47 15.37 3.27 9.57
C PRO A 47 15.01 2.00 10.36
N ASN A 48 15.78 0.93 10.13
CA ASN A 48 15.52 -0.45 10.57
C ASN A 48 15.26 -0.66 12.07
N ASP A 49 15.58 0.31 12.94
CA ASP A 49 15.60 0.12 14.40
C ASP A 49 14.46 0.83 15.14
N ILE A 50 13.53 1.48 14.44
CA ILE A 50 12.51 2.30 15.09
C ILE A 50 11.22 1.49 15.24
N VAL A 51 11.17 0.60 16.23
CA VAL A 51 9.89 0.13 16.76
C VAL A 51 9.21 1.34 17.45
N PRO A 52 7.99 1.72 17.06
CA PRO A 52 7.27 2.80 17.73
C PRO A 52 7.20 2.55 19.25
N PRO A 53 7.43 3.57 20.09
CA PRO A 53 7.48 3.41 21.54
C PRO A 53 6.19 2.83 22.13
N GLU A 54 5.04 3.02 21.47
CA GLU A 54 3.74 2.46 21.83
C GLU A 54 3.71 0.92 21.71
N ILE A 55 4.44 0.37 20.74
CA ILE A 55 4.56 -1.07 20.53
C ILE A 55 5.63 -1.65 21.46
N HIS A 56 6.78 -0.97 21.58
CA HIS A 56 7.88 -1.41 22.45
C HIS A 56 7.51 -1.41 23.94
N SER A 57 6.71 -0.43 24.38
CA SER A 57 6.27 -0.34 25.78
C SER A 57 5.16 -1.34 26.15
N ASN A 58 4.52 -1.96 25.17
CA ASN A 58 3.42 -2.89 25.41
C ASN A 58 3.92 -4.34 25.41
N PRO A 59 3.98 -5.02 26.58
CA PRO A 59 4.50 -6.38 26.68
C PRO A 59 3.66 -7.42 25.95
N LYS A 60 2.41 -7.11 25.58
CA LYS A 60 1.57 -7.99 24.75
C LYS A 60 1.86 -7.87 23.27
N LEU A 61 2.30 -6.70 22.80
CA LEU A 61 2.55 -6.46 21.38
C LEU A 61 4.00 -6.74 21.02
N TYR A 62 4.94 -6.30 21.86
CA TYR A 62 6.37 -6.38 21.57
C TYR A 62 6.87 -7.77 21.14
N PRO A 63 6.43 -8.91 21.73
CA PRO A 63 6.86 -10.24 21.29
C PRO A 63 6.54 -10.56 19.82
N PHE A 64 5.48 -9.97 19.25
CA PHE A 64 5.08 -10.19 17.86
C PHE A 64 5.85 -9.28 16.88
N PHE A 65 6.36 -8.15 17.35
CA PHE A 65 7.07 -7.18 16.54
C PHE A 65 8.58 -7.18 16.81
N GLN A 66 9.05 -8.05 17.71
CA GLN A 66 10.46 -8.24 17.98
C GLN A 66 11.15 -8.75 16.71
N HIS A 67 12.08 -7.97 16.18
CA HIS A 67 12.79 -8.22 14.90
C HIS A 67 11.93 -8.06 13.62
N CYS A 68 10.71 -7.54 13.72
CA CYS A 68 9.88 -7.33 12.54
C CYS A 68 10.36 -6.11 11.76
N TRP A 69 10.77 -6.31 10.49
CA TRP A 69 11.23 -5.23 9.60
C TRP A 69 10.09 -4.43 8.95
N GLY A 70 8.84 -4.73 9.32
CA GLY A 70 7.61 -4.16 8.80
C GLY A 70 6.68 -5.22 8.23
N ALA A 71 5.57 -4.80 7.62
CA ALA A 71 4.61 -5.71 6.98
C ALA A 71 5.17 -6.48 5.75
N ILE A 72 6.45 -6.24 5.42
CA ILE A 72 7.19 -6.94 4.35
C ILE A 72 7.71 -8.29 4.84
N ASP A 73 8.03 -8.43 6.13
CA ASP A 73 8.48 -9.68 6.74
C ASP A 73 7.26 -10.53 7.13
N GLY A 74 6.59 -11.07 6.11
CA GLY A 74 5.39 -11.88 6.25
C GLY A 74 5.70 -13.30 6.74
N THR A 75 6.03 -13.45 8.03
CA THR A 75 6.03 -14.76 8.71
C THR A 75 4.70 -15.00 9.41
#